data_AF-A0A4Q3FU91-F1
#
_entry.id   AF-A0A4Q3FU91-F1
#
_cell.length_a   1.000
_cell.length_b   1.000
_cell.length_c   1.000
_cell.angle_alpha   90.00
_cell.angle_beta   90.00
_cell.angle_gamma   90.00
#
_symmetry.space_group_name_H-M   'P 1'
#
loop_
_entity.id
_entity.type
_entity.pdbx_description
1 polymer ?
#
loop_
_entity_poly.entity_id
_entity_poly.type
_entity_poly.pdbx_seq_one_letter_code
_entity_poly.pdbx_strand_id
1 'polypeptide(L)'
;MVTPDVKRDAVAHVCAQHGVSQRRACEVLSVDRSSMRYRSVRPDDAFIREAMKKVASERRRFGYRRIHVMLDRQGIVMNLKKLRRLYREEKLTVRKRGGRKRALGTRHPLALPSRPGERWSLDFVSDAFTDGRRFRVLAVVDDFTREMPMPGRRYIPVRRKACP
;
A
#
# COMPACT_ATOMS: atom_id res chain seq x y z
N MET A 1 11.74 -14.20 31.10
CA MET A 1 13.01 -14.23 30.33
C MET A 1 13.53 -12.80 30.24
N VAL A 2 14.71 -12.49 30.77
CA VAL A 2 15.27 -11.13 30.77
C VAL A 2 16.02 -10.89 29.44
N THR A 3 15.76 -9.78 28.75
CA THR A 3 16.44 -9.43 27.50
C THR A 3 17.93 -9.13 27.74
N PRO A 4 18.81 -9.37 26.76
CA PRO A 4 20.25 -9.11 26.90
C PRO A 4 20.57 -7.65 27.28
N ASP A 5 19.78 -6.69 26.80
CA ASP A 5 19.97 -5.27 27.11
C ASP A 5 19.72 -4.96 28.59
N VAL A 6 18.63 -5.48 29.16
CA VAL A 6 18.34 -5.33 30.61
C VAL A 6 19.43 -5.97 31.47
N LYS A 7 20.03 -7.08 31.01
CA LYS A 7 21.19 -7.67 31.70
C LYS A 7 22.43 -6.78 31.64
N ARG A 8 22.67 -6.07 30.53
CA ARG A 8 23.78 -5.12 30.42
C ARG A 8 23.58 -3.92 31.34
N ASP A 9 22.36 -3.39 31.40
CA ASP A 9 22.02 -2.27 32.28
C ASP A 9 22.18 -2.64 33.75
N ALA A 10 21.76 -3.85 34.14
CA ALA A 10 21.95 -4.37 35.50
C ALA A 10 23.44 -4.47 35.88
N VAL A 11 24.28 -5.00 34.98
CA VAL A 11 25.75 -5.07 35.22
C VAL A 11 26.36 -3.67 35.31
N ALA A 12 25.94 -2.73 34.45
CA ALA A 12 26.40 -1.34 34.50
C ALA A 12 26.00 -0.64 35.81
N HIS A 13 24.77 -0.88 36.28
CA HIS A 13 24.27 -0.34 37.54
C HIS A 13 25.05 -0.84 38.75
N VAL A 14 25.33 -2.14 38.83
CA VAL A 14 26.12 -2.75 39.91
C VAL A 14 27.56 -2.24 39.90
N CYS A 15 28.18 -2.10 38.72
CA CYS A 15 29.51 -1.50 38.60
C CYS A 15 29.54 -0.04 39.10
N ALA A 16 28.52 0.76 38.76
CA ALA A 16 28.45 2.17 39.13
C ALA A 16 28.16 2.37 40.64
N GLN A 17 27.23 1.61 41.21
CA GLN A 17 26.83 1.77 42.62
C GLN A 17 27.82 1.16 43.61
N HIS A 18 28.46 0.04 43.26
CA HIS A 18 29.33 -0.69 44.18
C HIS A 18 30.82 -0.56 43.85
N GLY A 19 31.20 0.19 42.81
CA GLY A 19 32.60 0.38 42.41
C GLY A 19 33.33 -0.92 42.01
N VAL A 20 32.57 -1.98 41.72
CA VAL A 20 33.13 -3.31 41.43
C VAL A 20 33.52 -3.44 39.96
N SER A 21 34.57 -4.22 39.71
CA SER A 21 34.98 -4.53 38.34
C SER A 21 33.86 -5.26 37.57
N GLN A 22 33.79 -5.03 36.26
CA GLN A 22 32.82 -5.67 35.37
C GLN A 22 32.86 -7.21 35.48
N ARG A 23 34.02 -7.79 35.76
CA ARG A 23 34.15 -9.25 36.00
C ARG A 23 33.33 -9.71 37.20
N ARG A 24 33.44 -8.99 38.32
CA ARG A 24 32.76 -9.32 39.58
C ARG A 24 31.26 -9.07 39.48
N ALA A 25 30.85 -8.02 38.77
CA ALA A 25 29.44 -7.76 38.50
C ALA A 25 28.80 -8.84 37.60
N CYS A 26 29.50 -9.32 36.56
CA CYS A 26 29.03 -10.41 35.71
C CYS A 26 28.91 -11.75 36.45
N GLU A 27 29.82 -12.02 37.41
CA GLU A 27 29.82 -13.23 38.23
C GLU A 27 28.61 -13.26 39.19
N VAL A 28 28.39 -12.15 39.90
CA VAL A 28 27.24 -12.01 40.83
C VAL A 28 25.89 -12.12 40.10
N LEU A 29 25.79 -11.53 38.90
CA LEU A 29 24.56 -11.54 38.11
C LEU A 29 24.41 -12.76 37.19
N SER A 30 25.38 -13.68 37.20
CA SER A 30 25.41 -14.86 36.30
C SER A 30 25.20 -14.49 34.82
N VAL A 31 25.85 -13.41 34.36
CA VAL A 31 25.78 -12.92 32.98
C VAL A 31 27.07 -13.24 32.25
N ASP A 32 26.96 -13.81 31.05
CA ASP A 32 28.13 -14.11 30.22
C ASP A 32 28.85 -12.83 29.74
N ARG A 33 30.19 -12.85 29.86
CA ARG A 33 31.06 -11.70 29.55
C ARG A 33 31.10 -11.37 28.06
N SER A 34 30.89 -12.35 27.17
CA SER A 34 30.85 -12.12 25.73
C SER A 34 29.63 -11.28 25.34
N SER A 35 28.49 -11.50 25.99
CA SER A 35 27.26 -10.71 25.78
C SER A 35 27.42 -9.25 26.20
N MET A 36 28.19 -9.01 27.27
CA MET A 36 28.49 -7.67 27.77
C MET A 36 29.48 -6.91 26.88
N ARG A 37 30.44 -7.63 26.28
CA ARG A 37 31.44 -7.07 25.35
C ARG A 37 30.94 -6.95 23.92
N TYR A 38 29.84 -7.62 23.58
CA TYR A 38 29.26 -7.59 22.25
C TYR A 38 28.76 -6.18 21.91
N ARG A 39 29.47 -5.53 20.98
CA ARG A 39 29.06 -4.25 20.40
C ARG A 39 28.52 -4.50 19.00
N SER A 40 27.23 -4.24 18.78
CA SER A 40 26.68 -4.34 17.43
C SER A 40 27.28 -3.23 16.58
N VAL A 41 28.23 -3.56 15.71
CA VAL A 41 28.74 -2.64 14.69
C VAL A 41 27.74 -2.66 13.54
N ARG A 42 26.77 -1.75 13.58
CA ARG A 42 25.96 -1.46 12.40
C ARG A 42 26.73 -0.41 11.60
N PRO A 43 27.22 -0.71 10.38
CA PRO A 43 27.84 0.30 9.54
C PRO A 43 26.83 1.41 9.27
N ASP A 44 27.33 2.64 9.23
CA ASP A 44 26.50 3.82 9.07
C ASP A 44 25.95 3.86 7.64
N ASP A 45 24.71 3.41 7.46
CA ASP A 45 24.03 3.37 6.17
C ASP A 45 23.49 4.77 5.77
N ALA A 46 23.98 5.84 6.39
CA ALA A 46 23.51 7.22 6.21
C ALA A 46 23.59 7.68 4.74
N PHE A 47 24.72 7.43 4.08
CA PHE A 47 24.91 7.77 2.66
C PHE A 47 23.88 7.07 1.75
N ILE A 48 23.65 5.77 1.98
CA ILE A 48 22.68 4.97 1.22
C ILE A 48 21.26 5.49 1.46
N ARG A 49 20.95 5.86 2.70
CA ARG A 49 19.66 6.41 3.10
C ARG A 49 19.39 7.75 2.41
N GLU A 50 20.39 8.61 2.32
CA GLU A 50 20.30 9.91 1.65
C GLU A 50 20.15 9.76 0.13
N ALA A 51 20.97 8.92 -0.52
CA ALA A 51 20.84 8.61 -1.94
C ALA A 51 19.45 8.03 -2.26
N MET A 52 18.95 7.13 -1.41
CA MET A 52 17.61 6.55 -1.56
C MET A 52 16.50 7.61 -1.43
N LYS A 53 16.62 8.54 -0.47
CA LYS A 53 15.67 9.66 -0.32
C LYS A 53 15.65 10.56 -1.54
N LYS A 54 16.82 10.86 -2.12
CA LYS A 54 16.94 11.67 -3.34
C LYS A 54 16.22 11.02 -4.52
N VAL A 55 16.45 9.73 -4.75
CA VAL A 55 15.76 8.98 -5.82
C VAL A 55 14.25 8.90 -5.57
N ALA A 56 13.84 8.71 -4.32
CA ALA A 56 12.43 8.62 -3.96
C ALA A 56 11.70 9.98 -4.04
N SER A 57 12.39 11.10 -3.77
CA SER A 57 11.82 12.44 -3.88
C SER A 57 11.63 12.87 -5.33
N GLU A 58 12.62 12.61 -6.20
CA GLU A 58 12.53 12.83 -7.64
C GLU A 58 11.41 11.99 -8.28
N ARG A 59 11.29 10.72 -7.87
CA ARG A 59 10.35 9.78 -8.47
C ARG A 59 9.46 9.09 -7.43
N ARG A 60 8.54 9.87 -6.84
CA ARG A 60 7.58 9.42 -5.80
C ARG A 60 6.73 8.19 -6.13
N ARG A 61 6.66 7.78 -7.40
CA ARG A 61 5.89 6.59 -7.85
C ARG A 61 6.73 5.30 -7.85
N PHE A 62 8.03 5.38 -7.60
CA PHE A 62 8.90 4.21 -7.69
C PHE A 62 8.86 3.42 -6.38
N GLY A 63 8.55 2.13 -6.51
CA GLY A 63 8.69 1.19 -5.41
C GLY A 63 10.15 0.75 -5.23
N TYR A 64 10.42 0.01 -4.16
CA TYR A 64 11.76 -0.44 -3.78
C TYR A 64 12.54 -1.15 -4.90
N ARG A 65 11.87 -1.91 -5.79
CA ARG A 65 12.53 -2.59 -6.93
C ARG A 65 13.09 -1.61 -7.96
N ARG A 66 12.36 -0.54 -8.28
CA ARG A 66 12.84 0.47 -9.22
C ARG A 66 13.91 1.36 -8.61
N ILE A 67 13.79 1.67 -7.33
CA ILE A 67 14.83 2.39 -6.58
C ILE A 67 16.12 1.57 -6.54
N HIS A 68 16.03 0.24 -6.34
CA HIS A 68 17.21 -0.65 -6.40
C HIS A 68 17.95 -0.55 -7.74
N VAL A 69 17.24 -0.64 -8.87
CA VAL A 69 17.86 -0.50 -10.20
C VAL A 69 18.47 0.89 -10.41
N MET A 70 17.86 1.95 -9.86
CA MET A 70 18.43 3.30 -9.97
C MET A 70 19.69 3.47 -9.13
N LEU A 71 19.73 2.88 -7.93
CA LEU A 71 20.91 2.87 -7.09
C LEU A 71 22.04 2.04 -7.72
N ASP A 72 21.70 0.92 -8.35
CA ASP A 72 22.64 0.06 -9.08
C ASP A 72 23.31 0.82 -10.24
N ARG A 73 22.53 1.62 -10.99
CA ARG A 73 23.06 2.53 -12.03
C ARG A 73 23.94 3.65 -11.49
N GLN A 74 23.81 4.00 -10.22
CA GLN A 74 24.66 4.97 -9.53
C GLN A 74 25.91 4.30 -8.91
N GLY A 75 26.12 3.00 -9.14
CA GLY A 75 27.24 2.23 -8.61
C GLY A 75 27.03 1.74 -7.17
N ILE A 76 25.85 1.94 -6.58
CA ILE A 76 25.54 1.51 -5.22
C ILE A 76 24.89 0.13 -5.28
N VAL A 77 25.74 -0.91 -5.33
CA VAL A 77 25.29 -2.31 -5.32
C VAL A 77 25.00 -2.73 -3.89
N MET A 78 23.74 -3.07 -3.61
CA MET A 78 23.30 -3.52 -2.28
C MET A 78 22.34 -4.70 -2.38
N ASN A 79 22.39 -5.60 -1.38
CA ASN A 79 21.42 -6.67 -1.24
C ASN A 79 19.99 -6.13 -1.11
N LEU A 80 19.07 -6.68 -1.91
CA LEU A 80 17.64 -6.31 -1.92
C LEU A 80 16.98 -6.41 -0.53
N LYS A 81 17.43 -7.35 0.33
CA LYS A 81 16.95 -7.48 1.72
C LYS A 81 17.28 -6.23 2.54
N LYS A 82 18.51 -5.71 2.40
CA LYS A 82 18.97 -4.50 3.10
C LYS A 82 18.24 -3.27 2.59
N LEU A 83 18.08 -3.14 1.28
CA LEU A 83 17.29 -2.07 0.67
C LEU A 83 15.85 -2.06 1.18
N ARG A 84 15.20 -3.23 1.23
CA ARG A 84 13.82 -3.36 1.71
C ARG A 84 13.70 -2.99 3.18
N ARG A 85 14.71 -3.29 4.02
CA ARG A 85 14.74 -2.90 5.43
C ARG A 85 14.82 -1.37 5.56
N LEU A 86 15.81 -0.75 4.91
CA LEU A 86 16.01 0.70 4.92
C LEU A 86 14.80 1.45 4.33
N TYR A 87 14.21 0.95 3.24
CA TYR A 87 13.01 1.53 2.62
C TYR A 87 11.79 1.54 3.55
N ARG A 88 11.65 0.50 4.39
CA ARG A 88 10.60 0.44 5.43
C ARG A 88 10.89 1.36 6.60
N GLU A 89 12.13 1.38 7.07
CA GLU A 89 12.59 2.29 8.13
C GLU A 89 12.35 3.76 7.74
N GLU A 90 12.63 4.13 6.48
CA GLU A 90 12.41 5.47 5.93
C GLU A 90 10.96 5.78 5.53
N LYS A 91 10.02 4.84 5.75
CA LYS A 91 8.59 5.00 5.42
C LYS A 91 8.32 5.46 3.99
N LEU A 92 9.18 5.11 3.03
CA LEU A 92 9.07 5.52 1.62
C LEU A 92 8.00 4.78 0.81
N THR A 93 7.08 4.08 1.50
CA THR A 93 6.07 3.23 0.86
C THR A 93 5.15 4.05 -0.03
N VAL A 94 5.14 3.71 -1.32
CA VAL A 94 4.24 4.35 -2.30
C VAL A 94 2.79 4.06 -1.92
N ARG A 95 2.03 5.11 -1.58
CA ARG A 95 0.60 4.98 -1.33
C ARG A 95 -0.11 4.56 -2.62
N LYS A 96 -0.95 3.52 -2.53
CA LYS A 96 -1.87 3.17 -3.61
C LYS A 96 -2.83 4.34 -3.81
N ARG A 97 -3.02 4.75 -5.06
CA ARG A 97 -3.97 5.81 -5.41
C ARG A 97 -5.37 5.32 -5.03
N GLY A 98 -6.10 6.08 -4.22
CA GLY A 98 -7.54 5.90 -4.10
C GLY A 98 -8.17 6.12 -5.47
N GLY A 99 -9.10 5.25 -5.89
CA GLY A 99 -9.79 5.40 -7.17
C GLY A 99 -10.27 6.83 -7.35
N ARG A 100 -10.11 7.40 -8.56
CA ARG A 100 -10.61 8.74 -8.86
C ARG A 100 -12.12 8.72 -8.63
N LYS A 101 -12.59 9.36 -7.57
CA LYS A 101 -14.02 9.63 -7.42
C LYS A 101 -14.42 10.48 -8.63
N ARG A 102 -15.38 10.01 -9.43
CA ARG A 102 -15.92 10.80 -10.53
C ARG A 102 -16.39 12.12 -9.93
N ALA A 103 -16.13 13.24 -10.61
CA ALA A 103 -16.66 14.53 -10.16
C ALA A 103 -18.18 14.37 -10.08
N LEU A 104 -18.70 14.41 -8.86
CA LEU A 104 -20.12 14.64 -8.63
C LEU A 104 -20.32 16.09 -9.01
N GLY A 105 -20.55 16.37 -10.29
CA GLY A 105 -21.13 17.66 -10.68
C GLY A 105 -22.39 17.91 -9.86
N THR A 106 -22.78 19.17 -9.70
CA THR A 106 -24.00 19.59 -9.00
C THR A 106 -25.19 18.82 -9.55
N ARG A 107 -25.52 17.68 -8.94
CA ARG A 107 -26.69 16.91 -9.32
C ARG A 107 -27.86 17.70 -8.77
N HIS A 108 -28.61 18.35 -9.65
CA HIS A 108 -29.93 18.84 -9.28
C HIS A 108 -30.72 17.66 -8.68
N PRO A 109 -31.38 17.83 -7.53
CA PRO A 109 -32.24 16.79 -6.99
C PRO A 109 -33.23 16.39 -8.07
N LEU A 110 -33.24 15.09 -8.40
CA LEU A 110 -34.15 14.56 -9.40
C LEU A 110 -35.58 14.73 -8.87
N ALA A 111 -36.44 15.41 -9.62
CA ALA A 111 -37.87 15.47 -9.32
C ALA A 111 -38.43 14.04 -9.31
N LEU A 112 -39.14 13.70 -8.24
CA LEU A 112 -39.80 12.40 -8.07
C LEU A 112 -41.07 12.38 -8.93
N PRO A 113 -41.29 11.33 -9.76
CA PRO A 113 -42.53 11.19 -10.52
C PRO A 113 -43.71 10.97 -9.55
N SER A 114 -44.88 11.48 -9.92
CA SER A 114 -46.11 11.36 -9.13
C SER A 114 -47.06 10.29 -9.69
N ARG A 115 -46.86 9.85 -10.95
CA ARG A 115 -47.69 8.84 -11.61
C ARG A 115 -46.85 7.81 -12.40
N PRO A 116 -47.36 6.57 -12.59
CA PRO A 116 -46.76 5.61 -13.51
C PRO A 116 -46.62 6.18 -14.92
N GLY A 117 -45.50 5.89 -15.58
CA GLY A 117 -45.30 6.29 -16.98
C GLY A 117 -44.87 7.75 -17.20
N GLU A 118 -44.71 8.52 -16.13
CA GLU A 118 -44.30 9.92 -16.20
C GLU A 118 -42.80 10.09 -16.47
N ARG A 119 -41.99 9.15 -15.99
CA ARG A 119 -40.52 9.23 -16.11
C ARG A 119 -39.87 7.85 -16.15
N TRP A 120 -39.06 7.61 -17.18
CA TRP A 120 -38.37 6.34 -17.37
C TRP A 120 -36.86 6.54 -17.24
N SER A 121 -36.21 5.67 -16.48
CA SER A 121 -34.76 5.57 -16.42
C SER A 121 -34.26 4.53 -17.43
N LEU A 122 -33.22 4.90 -18.16
CA LEU A 122 -32.59 4.08 -19.20
C LEU A 122 -31.14 3.82 -18.80
N ASP A 123 -30.80 2.56 -18.59
CA ASP A 123 -29.44 2.14 -18.26
C ASP A 123 -28.96 1.02 -19.20
N PHE A 124 -27.68 1.06 -19.56
CA PHE A 124 -27.04 -0.04 -20.29
C PHE A 124 -26.26 -0.90 -19.31
N VAL A 125 -26.69 -2.15 -19.16
CA VAL A 125 -25.95 -3.17 -18.41
C VAL A 125 -25.06 -3.92 -19.38
N SER A 126 -23.74 -3.88 -19.17
CA SER A 126 -22.78 -4.65 -19.97
C SER A 126 -22.31 -5.87 -19.21
N ASP A 127 -22.33 -7.03 -19.86
CA ASP A 127 -21.83 -8.28 -19.30
C ASP A 127 -21.06 -9.08 -20.37
N ALA A 128 -20.31 -10.10 -19.93
CA ALA A 128 -19.47 -10.93 -20.78
C ALA A 128 -19.74 -12.41 -20.54
N PHE A 129 -19.92 -13.15 -21.64
CA PHE A 129 -19.93 -14.61 -21.58
C PHE A 129 -18.53 -15.15 -21.28
N THR A 130 -18.47 -16.39 -20.79
CA THR A 130 -17.21 -17.14 -20.56
C THR A 130 -16.33 -17.24 -21.82
N ASP A 131 -16.95 -17.18 -23.00
CA ASP A 131 -16.35 -17.14 -24.33
C ASP A 131 -15.82 -15.75 -24.75
N GLY A 132 -15.76 -14.78 -23.83
CA GLY A 132 -15.20 -13.44 -24.08
C GLY A 132 -16.08 -12.49 -24.91
N ARG A 133 -17.18 -12.98 -25.49
CA ARG A 133 -18.21 -12.17 -26.14
C ARG A 133 -18.90 -11.26 -25.11
N ARG A 134 -18.88 -9.95 -25.38
CA ARG A 134 -19.53 -8.94 -24.53
C ARG A 134 -20.87 -8.55 -25.12
N PHE A 135 -21.91 -8.54 -24.29
CA PHE A 135 -23.23 -8.05 -24.68
C PHE A 135 -23.62 -6.86 -23.82
N ARG A 136 -24.60 -6.10 -24.31
CA ARG A 136 -25.21 -4.98 -23.58
C ARG A 136 -26.72 -5.16 -23.61
N VAL A 137 -27.34 -5.07 -22.46
CA VAL A 137 -28.80 -5.08 -22.30
C VAL A 137 -29.23 -3.65 -21.98
N LEU A 138 -30.21 -3.15 -22.72
CA LEU A 138 -30.89 -1.90 -22.37
C LEU A 138 -31.94 -2.22 -21.31
N ALA A 139 -31.74 -1.71 -20.10
CA ALA A 139 -32.72 -1.73 -19.03
C ALA A 139 -33.53 -0.43 -19.11
N VAL A 140 -34.84 -0.59 -19.29
CA VAL A 140 -35.81 0.50 -19.24
C VAL A 140 -36.66 0.26 -18.00
N VAL A 141 -36.67 1.20 -17.06
CA VAL A 141 -37.42 1.06 -15.81
C VAL A 141 -38.26 2.31 -15.61
N ASP A 142 -39.53 2.12 -15.28
CA ASP A 142 -40.39 3.23 -14.84
C ASP A 142 -40.00 3.67 -13.42
N ASP A 143 -39.68 4.94 -13.22
CA ASP A 143 -39.13 5.44 -11.95
C ASP A 143 -40.17 5.39 -10.81
N PHE A 144 -41.46 5.38 -11.14
CA PHE A 144 -42.56 5.31 -10.16
C PHE A 144 -42.89 3.87 -9.74
N THR A 145 -43.19 2.99 -10.70
CA THR A 145 -43.55 1.58 -10.41
C THR A 145 -42.34 0.69 -10.18
N ARG A 146 -41.16 1.09 -10.65
CA ARG A 146 -39.93 0.26 -10.77
C ARG A 146 -40.15 -1.01 -11.61
N GLU A 147 -41.19 -1.03 -12.41
CA GLU A 147 -41.46 -2.13 -13.32
C GLU A 147 -40.73 -1.89 -14.64
N MET A 148 -40.29 -3.00 -15.23
CA MET A 148 -39.73 -3.00 -16.57
C MET A 148 -40.88 -3.24 -17.55
N PRO A 149 -41.27 -2.26 -18.38
CA PRO A 149 -42.24 -2.51 -19.43
C PRO A 149 -41.62 -3.58 -20.35
N MET A 150 -42.23 -4.76 -20.38
CA MET A 150 -41.73 -5.90 -21.14
C MET A 150 -41.45 -5.47 -22.59
N PRO A 151 -40.18 -5.43 -23.04
CA PRO A 151 -39.91 -5.11 -24.43
C PRO A 151 -40.38 -6.30 -25.27
N GLY A 152 -41.39 -6.07 -26.11
CA GLY A 152 -41.81 -7.04 -27.12
C GLY A 152 -40.59 -7.53 -27.89
N ARG A 153 -40.29 -8.82 -27.75
CA ARG A 153 -39.26 -9.66 -28.41
C ARG A 153 -38.52 -9.01 -29.60
N ARG A 154 -37.66 -8.02 -29.35
CA ARG A 154 -36.67 -7.55 -30.32
C ARG A 154 -35.38 -7.23 -29.59
N TYR A 155 -34.57 -8.27 -29.40
CA TYR A 155 -33.13 -8.12 -29.22
C TYR A 155 -32.59 -7.32 -30.42
N ILE A 156 -32.19 -6.07 -30.20
CA ILE A 156 -31.45 -5.29 -31.20
C ILE A 156 -29.97 -5.47 -30.87
N PRO A 157 -29.22 -6.33 -31.57
CA PRO A 157 -27.78 -6.42 -31.37
C PRO A 157 -27.15 -5.09 -31.80
N VAL A 158 -26.62 -4.34 -30.83
CA VAL A 158 -25.85 -3.12 -31.12
C VAL A 158 -24.53 -3.56 -31.74
N ARG A 159 -24.48 -3.68 -33.08
CA ARG A 159 -23.23 -3.79 -33.83
C ARG A 159 -22.38 -2.57 -33.49
N ARG A 160 -21.18 -2.80 -32.92
CA ARG A 160 -20.19 -1.74 -32.81
C ARG A 160 -19.89 -1.24 -34.23
N LYS A 161 -20.24 0.00 -34.56
CA LYS A 161 -19.56 0.72 -35.64
C LYS A 161 -18.08 0.74 -35.27
N ALA A 162 -17.24 0.14 -36.09
CA ALA A 162 -15.82 0.41 -36.07
C ALA A 162 -15.66 1.92 -36.32
N CYS A 163 -15.03 2.64 -35.39
CA CYS A 163 -14.48 3.94 -35.72
C CYS A 163 -13.31 3.74 -36.69
N PRO A 164 -13.13 4.63 -37.68
CA PRO A 164 -11.95 4.65 -38.54
C PRO A 164 -10.66 4.94 -37.74
#